data_AF-A0AAU8CQF8-F1
#
_entry.id   AF-A0AAU8CQF8-F1
#
_cell.length_a   1.000
_cell.length_b   1.000
_cell.length_c   1.000
_cell.angle_alpha   90.00
_cell.angle_beta   90.00
_cell.angle_gamma   90.00
#
_symmetry.space_group_name_H-M   'P 1'
#
loop_
_entity.id
_entity.type
_entity.pdbx_description
1 polymer ?
#
loop_
_entity_poly.entity_id
_entity_poly.type
_entity_poly.pdbx_seq_one_letter_code
_entity_poly.pdbx_strand_id
1 'polypeptide(L)'
;MKTEGHGQMAECGAIPEGSLIPALPDIMDDIERRFLDGVAKGAMHEDLAASISEAMVNGTNGDLFPFLALARGCHAAAKANRQEGNTQAADFLHSMGQHLLSQAVDTLAGLMVLDVHLSGIARH
;
A
#
# COMPACT_ATOMS: atom_id res chain seq x y z
N MET A 1 29.56 -52.64 3.93
CA MET A 1 29.13 -52.10 5.24
C MET A 1 29.86 -50.77 5.38
N LYS A 2 29.28 -49.60 5.08
CA LYS A 2 28.18 -48.85 5.73
C LYS A 2 28.40 -48.62 7.24
N THR A 3 28.74 -47.38 7.59
CA THR A 3 28.35 -46.52 8.74
C THR A 3 29.08 -45.18 8.52
N GLU A 4 28.51 -44.10 7.95
CA GLU A 4 27.50 -43.14 8.45
C GLU A 4 27.78 -42.53 9.84
N GLY A 5 27.72 -41.19 9.88
CA GLY A 5 27.85 -40.27 11.02
C GLY A 5 28.42 -38.94 10.52
N HIS A 6 27.68 -38.10 9.77
CA HIS A 6 26.49 -37.33 10.15
C HIS A 6 26.73 -36.44 11.38
N GLY A 7 26.79 -35.12 11.16
CA GLY A 7 26.90 -34.16 12.25
C GLY A 7 27.51 -32.80 11.91
N GLN A 8 27.61 -32.38 10.65
CA GLN A 8 27.83 -30.97 10.34
C GLN A 8 26.46 -30.30 10.33
N MET A 9 26.04 -29.85 11.52
CA MET A 9 24.89 -28.98 11.68
C MET A 9 25.12 -27.79 10.75
N ALA A 10 24.35 -27.73 9.67
CA ALA A 10 24.18 -26.52 8.91
C ALA A 10 23.71 -25.47 9.92
N GLU A 11 24.58 -24.48 10.18
CA GLU A 11 24.17 -23.20 10.72
C GLU A 11 22.92 -22.79 9.94
N CYS A 12 21.77 -22.84 10.61
CA CYS A 12 20.56 -22.23 10.13
C CYS A 12 20.92 -20.75 9.98
N GLY A 13 21.25 -20.35 8.75
CA GLY A 13 21.75 -19.02 8.43
C GLY A 13 20.85 -18.00 9.10
N ALA A 14 21.45 -17.24 10.01
CA ALA A 14 20.79 -16.11 10.65
C ALA A 14 20.14 -15.28 9.55
N ILE A 15 18.82 -15.11 9.62
CA ILE A 15 18.15 -14.09 8.82
C ILE A 15 18.78 -12.77 9.29
N PRO A 16 19.46 -12.00 8.42
CA PRO A 16 20.10 -10.76 8.84
C PRO A 16 19.06 -9.85 9.50
N GLU A 17 19.39 -9.35 10.69
CA GLU A 17 18.63 -8.29 11.36
C GLU A 17 18.55 -7.09 10.40
N GLY A 18 17.45 -6.98 9.67
CA GLY A 18 17.33 -6.03 8.56
C GLY A 18 16.36 -6.44 7.46
N SER A 19 15.92 -7.69 7.40
CA SER A 19 14.80 -8.11 6.54
C SER A 19 13.50 -8.24 7.35
N LEU A 20 13.07 -7.13 7.97
CA LEU A 20 11.68 -7.02 8.41
C LEU A 20 10.85 -6.75 7.17
N ILE A 21 9.95 -7.67 6.81
CA ILE A 21 8.84 -7.36 5.91
C ILE A 21 8.17 -6.13 6.54
N PRO A 22 8.12 -4.97 5.84
CA PRO A 22 7.58 -3.75 6.42
C PRO A 22 6.15 -4.00 6.89
N ALA A 23 5.82 -3.55 8.10
CA ALA A 23 4.44 -3.64 8.54
C ALA A 23 3.61 -2.69 7.67
N LEU A 24 2.34 -3.03 7.45
CA LEU A 24 1.43 -2.18 6.68
C LEU A 24 1.41 -0.72 7.19
N PRO A 25 1.40 -0.43 8.51
CA PRO A 25 1.53 0.93 9.01
C PRO A 25 2.80 1.64 8.52
N ASP A 26 3.95 0.96 8.46
CA ASP A 26 5.21 1.53 8.00
C ASP A 26 5.13 1.95 6.52
N ILE A 27 4.47 1.12 5.70
CA ILE A 27 4.24 1.40 4.28
C ILE A 27 3.33 2.62 4.13
N MET A 28 2.24 2.68 4.91
CA MET A 28 1.31 3.81 4.88
C MET A 28 1.97 5.12 5.32
N ASP A 29 2.81 5.07 6.35
CA ASP A 29 3.56 6.23 6.84
C ASP A 29 4.61 6.70 5.83
N ASP A 30 5.31 5.77 5.16
CA ASP A 30 6.27 6.11 4.11
C ASP A 30 5.59 6.80 2.91
N ILE A 31 4.45 6.28 2.46
CA ILE A 31 3.66 6.90 1.39
C ILE A 31 3.20 8.30 1.80
N GLU A 32 2.61 8.46 2.99
CA GLU A 32 2.20 9.78 3.50
C GLU A 32 3.37 10.78 3.49
N ARG A 33 4.54 10.35 3.99
CA ARG A 33 5.75 11.17 4.02
C ARG A 33 6.19 11.60 2.62
N ARG A 34 6.16 10.72 1.63
CA ARG A 34 6.49 11.05 0.23
C ARG A 34 5.54 12.09 -0.37
N PHE A 35 4.25 11.98 -0.06
CA PHE A 35 3.25 12.97 -0.48
C PHE A 35 3.54 14.34 0.13
N LEU A 36 3.81 14.40 1.44
CA LEU A 36 4.13 15.65 2.14
C LEU A 36 5.44 16.28 1.64
N ASP A 37 6.47 15.47 1.40
CA ASP A 37 7.75 15.93 0.83
C ASP A 37 7.56 16.50 -0.58
N GLY A 38 6.70 15.89 -1.40
CA GLY A 38 6.32 16.44 -2.71
C GLY A 38 5.65 17.81 -2.62
N VAL A 39 4.71 17.98 -1.68
CA VAL A 39 4.09 19.29 -1.42
C VAL A 39 5.14 20.32 -1.01
N ALA A 40 5.99 19.99 -0.04
CA ALA A 40 7.03 20.90 0.45
C ALA A 40 8.03 21.34 -0.64
N LYS A 41 8.27 20.48 -1.64
CA LYS A 41 9.14 20.77 -2.78
C LYS A 41 8.45 21.52 -3.91
N GLY A 42 7.14 21.79 -3.81
CA GLY A 42 6.36 22.42 -4.88
C GLY A 42 6.25 21.57 -6.14
N ALA A 43 6.59 20.28 -6.06
CA ALA A 43 6.56 19.35 -7.16
C ALA A 43 5.80 18.10 -6.70
N MET A 44 4.66 17.82 -7.33
CA MET A 44 4.23 16.42 -7.42
C MET A 44 5.32 15.71 -8.22
N HIS A 45 6.30 15.15 -7.51
CA HIS A 45 7.44 14.46 -8.10
C HIS A 45 6.92 13.46 -9.14
N GLU A 46 7.54 13.37 -10.31
CA GLU A 46 7.26 12.28 -11.26
C GLU A 46 7.33 10.91 -10.58
N ASP A 47 8.18 10.78 -9.56
CA ASP A 47 8.29 9.61 -8.69
C ASP A 47 7.02 9.33 -7.88
N LEU A 48 6.27 10.36 -7.50
CA LEU A 48 4.99 10.22 -6.81
C LEU A 48 3.90 9.77 -7.79
N ALA A 49 3.87 10.33 -8.99
CA ALA A 49 2.98 9.89 -10.06
C ALA A 49 3.28 8.44 -10.49
N ALA A 50 4.56 8.06 -10.56
CA ALA A 50 5.01 6.71 -10.79
C ALA A 50 4.63 5.77 -9.64
N SER A 51 4.80 6.20 -8.38
CA SER A 51 4.39 5.40 -7.20
C SER A 51 2.87 5.18 -7.15
N ILE A 52 2.08 6.20 -7.51
CA ILE A 52 0.62 6.08 -7.66
C ILE A 52 0.30 5.10 -8.78
N SER A 53 0.94 5.25 -9.94
CA SER A 53 0.70 4.40 -11.10
C SER A 53 1.07 2.93 -10.84
N GLU A 54 2.22 2.68 -10.19
CA GLU A 54 2.68 1.35 -9.80
C GLU A 54 1.74 0.70 -8.78
N ALA A 55 1.31 1.44 -7.75
CA ALA A 55 0.33 0.98 -6.78
C ALA A 55 -1.03 0.65 -7.43
N MET A 56 -1.46 1.43 -8.43
CA MET A 56 -2.67 1.15 -9.20
C MET A 56 -2.54 -0.05 -10.15
N VAL A 57 -1.35 -0.27 -10.73
CA VAL A 57 -1.09 -1.41 -11.63
C VAL A 57 -0.95 -2.72 -10.86
N ASN A 58 -0.27 -2.70 -9.72
CA ASN A 58 0.00 -3.88 -8.89
C ASN A 58 -1.17 -4.24 -7.95
N GLY A 59 -2.12 -3.34 -7.72
CA GLY A 59 -3.35 -3.60 -6.94
C GLY A 59 -4.36 -4.56 -7.60
N THR A 60 -4.03 -5.11 -8.77
CA THR A 60 -4.93 -5.94 -9.60
C THR A 60 -5.24 -7.34 -9.04
N ASN A 61 -4.65 -7.73 -7.90
CA ASN A 61 -4.92 -9.03 -7.25
C ASN A 61 -5.91 -8.96 -6.07
N GLY A 62 -6.79 -7.95 -6.02
CA GLY A 62 -7.73 -7.76 -4.92
C GLY A 62 -7.11 -7.15 -3.67
N ASP A 63 -5.99 -6.44 -3.82
CA ASP A 63 -5.34 -5.76 -2.71
C ASP A 63 -5.92 -4.35 -2.53
N LEU A 64 -6.62 -4.14 -1.41
CA LEU A 64 -7.24 -2.86 -1.07
C LEU A 64 -6.25 -1.88 -0.39
N PHE A 65 -5.12 -2.36 0.10
CA PHE A 65 -4.18 -1.55 0.88
C PHE A 65 -3.45 -0.46 0.09
N PRO A 66 -3.04 -0.68 -1.17
CA PRO A 66 -2.47 0.39 -2.00
C PRO A 66 -3.41 1.59 -2.13
N PHE A 67 -4.71 1.34 -2.36
CA PHE A 67 -5.71 2.39 -2.46
C PHE A 67 -5.87 3.17 -1.14
N LEU A 68 -5.90 2.47 0.00
CA LEU A 68 -5.98 3.12 1.32
C LEU A 68 -4.73 3.96 1.63
N ALA A 69 -3.54 3.44 1.32
CA ALA A 69 -2.29 4.14 1.58
C ALA A 69 -2.15 5.40 0.72
N LEU A 70 -2.48 5.30 -0.57
CA LEU A 70 -2.50 6.46 -1.47
C LEU A 70 -3.57 7.48 -1.05
N ALA A 71 -4.77 7.04 -0.66
CA ALA A 71 -5.82 7.93 -0.20
C ALA A 71 -5.40 8.73 1.05
N ARG A 72 -4.69 8.07 1.99
CA ARG A 72 -4.10 8.71 3.17
C ARG A 72 -3.09 9.78 2.75
N GLY A 73 -2.15 9.45 1.85
CA GLY A 73 -1.18 10.41 1.31
C GLY A 73 -1.84 11.61 0.63
N CYS A 74 -2.85 11.36 -0.20
CA CYS A 74 -3.64 12.41 -0.85
C CYS A 74 -4.29 13.36 0.15
N HIS A 75 -4.93 12.84 1.21
CA HIS A 75 -5.56 13.69 2.22
C HIS A 75 -4.55 14.47 3.06
N ALA A 76 -3.39 13.88 3.39
CA ALA A 76 -2.30 14.58 4.08
C ALA A 76 -1.74 15.73 3.23
N ALA A 77 -1.45 15.47 1.96
CA ALA A 77 -1.00 16.49 1.02
C ALA A 77 -2.06 17.59 0.78
N ALA A 78 -3.34 17.21 0.72
CA ALA A 78 -4.43 18.18 0.60
C ALA A 78 -4.47 19.12 1.81
N LYS A 79 -4.32 18.57 3.03
CA LYS A 79 -4.26 19.36 4.26
C LYS A 79 -3.06 20.32 4.26
N ALA A 80 -1.88 19.85 3.85
CA ALA A 80 -0.68 20.68 3.73
C ALA A 80 -0.89 21.84 2.74
N ASN A 81 -1.43 21.55 1.54
CA ASN A 81 -1.72 22.59 0.54
C ASN A 81 -2.73 23.63 1.04
N ARG A 82 -3.75 23.24 1.83
CA ARG A 82 -4.66 24.21 2.45
C ARG A 82 -3.95 25.15 3.42
N GLN A 83 -2.99 24.64 4.18
CA GLN A 83 -2.20 25.43 5.12
C GLN A 83 -1.29 26.44 4.41
N GLU A 84 -0.84 26.11 3.20
CA GLU A 84 -0.04 26.99 2.35
C GLU A 84 -0.90 27.92 1.46
N GLY A 85 -2.23 27.82 1.52
CA GLY A 85 -3.14 28.63 0.71
C GLY A 85 -3.31 28.16 -0.75
N ASN A 86 -2.76 27.00 -1.09
CA ASN A 86 -2.91 26.38 -2.41
C ASN A 86 -4.21 25.57 -2.51
N THR A 87 -5.35 26.28 -2.55
CA THR A 87 -6.69 25.67 -2.51
C THR A 87 -6.97 24.76 -3.70
N GLN A 88 -6.49 25.12 -4.90
CA GLN A 88 -6.73 24.31 -6.10
C GLN A 88 -6.05 22.93 -6.01
N ALA A 89 -4.78 22.89 -5.60
CA ALA A 89 -4.08 21.62 -5.42
C ALA A 89 -4.69 20.80 -4.28
N ALA A 90 -5.12 21.47 -3.19
CA ALA A 90 -5.79 20.81 -2.09
C ALA A 90 -7.09 20.12 -2.51
N ASP A 91 -7.93 20.78 -3.31
CA ASP A 91 -9.21 20.21 -3.75
C ASP A 91 -9.01 19.05 -4.73
N PHE A 92 -8.03 19.17 -5.63
CA PHE A 92 -7.64 18.07 -6.51
C PHE A 92 -7.19 16.84 -5.71
N LEU A 93 -6.25 17.02 -4.79
CA LEU A 93 -5.72 15.95 -3.95
C LEU A 93 -6.81 15.33 -3.06
N HIS A 94 -7.70 16.15 -2.52
CA HIS A 94 -8.83 15.66 -1.73
C HIS A 94 -9.77 14.79 -2.58
N SER A 95 -10.14 15.25 -3.77
CA SER A 95 -10.99 14.50 -4.69
C SER A 95 -10.34 13.18 -5.13
N MET A 96 -9.04 13.19 -5.42
CA MET A 96 -8.27 11.99 -5.72
C MET A 96 -8.29 11.00 -4.54
N GLY A 97 -8.10 11.49 -3.32
CA GLY A 97 -8.20 10.67 -2.11
C GLY A 97 -9.57 10.01 -1.95
N GLN A 98 -10.66 10.74 -2.24
CA GLN A 98 -12.02 10.17 -2.23
C GLN A 98 -12.21 9.11 -3.32
N HIS A 99 -11.69 9.33 -4.52
CA HIS A 99 -11.75 8.34 -5.60
C HIS A 99 -11.06 7.03 -5.23
N LEU A 100 -9.86 7.11 -4.66
CA LEU A 100 -9.10 5.94 -4.19
C LEU A 100 -9.84 5.19 -3.07
N LEU A 101 -10.49 5.90 -2.14
CA LEU A 101 -11.33 5.25 -1.13
C LEU A 101 -12.51 4.49 -1.75
N SER A 102 -13.16 5.06 -2.76
CA SER A 102 -14.24 4.36 -3.49
C SER A 102 -13.73 3.07 -4.14
N GLN A 103 -12.55 3.10 -4.77
CA GLN A 103 -11.93 1.90 -5.35
C GLN A 103 -11.59 0.83 -4.30
N ALA A 104 -11.12 1.24 -3.10
CA ALA A 104 -10.88 0.33 -2.00
C ALA A 104 -12.18 -0.35 -1.52
N VAL A 105 -13.29 0.40 -1.44
CA VAL A 105 -14.61 -0.13 -1.08
C VAL A 105 -15.13 -1.10 -2.13
N ASP A 106 -15.00 -0.78 -3.42
CA ASP A 106 -15.41 -1.66 -4.52
C ASP A 106 -14.61 -2.98 -4.49
N THR A 107 -13.31 -2.90 -4.21
CA THR A 107 -12.43 -4.06 -4.07
C THR A 107 -12.87 -4.95 -2.91
N LEU A 108 -13.17 -4.35 -1.75
CA LEU A 108 -13.68 -5.06 -0.57
C LEU A 108 -15.03 -5.74 -0.87
N ALA A 109 -15.95 -5.04 -1.53
CA ALA A 109 -17.24 -5.61 -1.94
C ALA A 109 -17.06 -6.82 -2.86
N GLY A 110 -16.11 -6.76 -3.81
CA GLY A 110 -15.74 -7.89 -4.66
C GLY A 110 -15.25 -9.10 -3.86
N LEU A 111 -14.37 -8.89 -2.88
CA LEU A 111 -13.88 -9.96 -1.99
C LEU A 111 -15.00 -10.60 -1.18
N MET A 112 -15.94 -9.79 -0.66
CA MET A 112 -17.10 -10.30 0.09
C MET A 112 -18.03 -11.15 -0.80
N VAL A 113 -18.24 -10.77 -2.06
CA VAL A 113 -19.04 -11.55 -3.01
C VAL A 113 -18.37 -12.90 -3.33
N LEU A 114 -17.04 -12.95 -3.45
CA LEU A 114 -16.29 -14.19 -3.66
C LEU A 114 -16.42 -15.14 -2.45
N ASP A 115 -16.33 -14.62 -1.22
CA ASP A 115 -16.49 -15.41 0.00
C ASP A 115 -17.88 -16.07 0.10
N VAL A 116 -18.94 -15.34 -0.23
CA VAL A 116 -20.32 -15.87 -0.26
C VAL A 116 -20.46 -17.01 -1.26
N HIS A 117 -19.84 -16.92 -2.44
CA HIS A 117 -19.89 -17.99 -3.44
C HIS A 117 -19.11 -19.24 -3.01
N LEU A 118 -17.90 -19.07 -2.46
CA LEU A 118 -17.07 -20.19 -1.98
C LEU A 118 -17.71 -20.91 -0.79
N SER A 119 -18.27 -20.15 0.17
CA SER A 119 -18.99 -20.68 1.32
C SER A 119 -20.30 -21.40 0.94
N GLY A 120 -20.93 -21.00 -0.18
CA GLY A 120 -22.09 -21.68 -0.74
C GLY A 120 -21.73 -23.02 -1.40
N ILE A 121 -20.59 -23.10 -2.10
CA ILE A 121 -20.11 -24.31 -2.77
C ILE A 121 -19.64 -25.36 -1.75
N ALA A 122 -18.96 -24.97 -0.67
CA ALA A 122 -18.47 -25.91 0.36
C ALA A 122 -19.58 -26.57 1.21
N ARG A 123 -20.84 -26.13 1.07
CA ARG A 123 -22.01 -26.66 1.79
C ARG A 123 -22.82 -27.69 0.99
N HIS A 124 -22.44 -27.97 -0.25
CA HIS A 124 -23.06 -28.97 -1.14
C HIS A 124 -22.10 -30.12 -1.44
#